data_AF-A0A7C9AVG2-F1
#
_entry.id   AF-A0A7C9AVG2-F1
#
_cell.length_a   1.000
_cell.length_b   1.000
_cell.length_c   1.000
_cell.angle_alpha   90.00
_cell.angle_beta   90.00
_cell.angle_gamma   90.00
#
_symmetry.space_group_name_H-M   'P 1'
#
loop_
_entity.id
_entity.type
_entity.pdbx_description
1 polymer ?
#
loop_
_entity_poly.entity_id
_entity_poly.type
_entity_poly.pdbx_seq_one_letter_code
_entity_poly.pdbx_strand_id
1 'polypeptide(L)'
;ERNTRYVDAVMTIPKGTLFPMCGMNLAFDRELIGPAMYFGLMGDGQPIGRYDDMWAGWCTKVICDHLGLGLKTGLPYIYHSKASNPFVNLKKEYNGIFWQEECIPFFQNVALPKDCTSVQKCYLELAKQVKDKLGKIDVYFVKLSDAMITWIEAWEELNSSPSAAIPNGKAK
;
A
#
# COMPACT_ATOMS: atom_id res chain seq x y z
N GLU A 1 -5.46 26.54 -10.42
CA GLU A 1 -4.75 27.35 -9.42
C GLU A 1 -3.87 26.43 -8.59
N ARG A 2 -2.58 26.74 -8.37
CA ARG A 2 -1.73 25.92 -7.48
C ARG A 2 -2.13 26.22 -6.05
N ASN A 3 -2.36 25.19 -5.24
CA ASN A 3 -2.76 25.38 -3.85
C ASN A 3 -1.56 25.97 -3.05
N THR A 4 -1.73 27.17 -2.50
CA THR A 4 -0.69 27.87 -1.72
C THR A 4 -0.85 27.66 -0.20
N ARG A 5 -1.83 26.86 0.22
CA ARG A 5 -2.11 26.56 1.62
C ARG A 5 -2.18 25.04 1.82
N TYR A 6 -1.76 24.58 3.01
CA TYR A 6 -2.08 23.21 3.42
C TYR A 6 -3.60 23.07 3.52
N VAL A 7 -4.16 21.96 3.01
CA VAL A 7 -5.60 21.73 3.03
C VAL A 7 -5.97 21.27 4.44
N ASP A 8 -6.82 22.05 5.12
CA ASP A 8 -7.34 21.73 6.45
C ASP A 8 -8.41 20.61 6.45
N ALA A 9 -8.84 20.17 5.26
CA ALA A 9 -9.71 19.00 5.13
C ALA A 9 -8.89 17.71 5.22
N VAL A 10 -8.63 17.27 6.46
CA VAL A 10 -8.05 15.98 6.78
C VAL A 10 -9.14 15.10 7.40
N MET A 11 -9.63 14.12 6.65
CA MET A 11 -10.63 13.15 7.12
C MET A 11 -9.94 11.89 7.61
N THR A 12 -10.32 11.40 8.78
CA THR A 12 -9.93 10.07 9.24
C THR A 12 -10.68 9.03 8.42
N ILE A 13 -9.97 8.04 7.89
CA ILE A 13 -10.59 6.92 7.19
C ILE A 13 -11.18 5.97 8.24
N PRO A 14 -12.49 5.67 8.22
CA PRO A 14 -13.10 4.80 9.22
C PRO A 14 -12.50 3.38 9.22
N LYS A 15 -12.53 2.73 10.39
CA LYS A 15 -12.16 1.31 10.53
C LYS A 15 -13.01 0.44 9.59
N GLY A 16 -12.41 -0.54 8.92
CA GLY A 16 -13.07 -1.44 7.98
C GLY A 16 -13.39 -0.82 6.61
N THR A 17 -13.06 0.46 6.39
CA THR A 17 -13.25 1.12 5.09
C THR A 17 -11.95 1.17 4.31
N LEU A 18 -11.93 0.61 3.10
CA LEU A 18 -10.82 0.76 2.17
C LEU A 18 -10.80 2.16 1.54
N PHE A 19 -9.66 2.56 1.02
CA PHE A 19 -9.49 3.85 0.37
C PHE A 19 -8.56 3.73 -0.85
N PRO A 20 -8.75 4.54 -1.89
CA PRO A 20 -7.86 4.58 -3.04
C PRO A 20 -6.63 5.44 -2.70
N MET A 21 -5.64 4.85 -2.02
CA MET A 21 -4.41 5.57 -1.67
C MET A 21 -3.71 6.07 -2.92
N CYS A 22 -3.22 7.31 -2.91
CA CYS A 22 -2.43 7.88 -4.00
C CYS A 22 -0.96 7.97 -3.60
N GLY A 23 -0.09 7.30 -4.36
CA GLY A 23 1.36 7.31 -4.09
C GLY A 23 2.06 8.65 -4.34
N MET A 24 1.41 9.59 -5.06
CA MET A 24 2.03 10.90 -5.40
C MET A 24 2.05 11.90 -4.25
N ASN A 25 1.20 11.72 -3.24
CA ASN A 25 1.11 12.62 -2.09
C ASN A 25 0.86 11.80 -0.82
N LEU A 26 1.88 11.02 -0.46
CA LEU A 26 1.87 10.10 0.67
C LEU A 26 2.89 10.56 1.71
N ALA A 27 2.46 10.57 2.97
CA ALA A 27 3.33 10.70 4.13
C ALA A 27 2.98 9.59 5.13
N PHE A 28 4.01 8.99 5.74
CA PHE A 28 3.83 7.96 6.74
C PHE A 28 4.99 8.01 7.74
N ASP A 29 4.73 7.51 8.95
CA ASP A 29 5.77 7.31 9.95
C ASP A 29 6.51 6.01 9.62
N ARG A 30 7.80 6.15 9.28
CA ARG A 30 8.65 5.04 8.83
C ARG A 30 8.80 3.97 9.91
N GLU A 31 8.94 4.36 11.18
CA GLU A 31 9.12 3.43 12.28
C GLU A 31 7.81 2.72 12.61
N LEU A 32 6.69 3.45 12.50
CA LEU A 32 5.37 2.93 12.85
C LEU A 32 4.78 1.97 11.81
N ILE A 33 4.87 2.30 10.51
CA ILE A 33 4.15 1.56 9.44
C ILE A 33 5.00 1.27 8.21
N GLY A 34 6.27 1.67 8.20
CA GLY A 34 7.19 1.50 7.07
C GLY A 34 7.28 0.08 6.49
N PRO A 35 7.27 -1.02 7.30
CA PRO A 35 7.29 -2.37 6.75
C PRO A 35 6.09 -2.70 5.84
N ALA A 36 4.94 -2.04 6.01
CA ALA A 36 3.76 -2.24 5.16
C ALA A 36 3.76 -1.39 3.87
N MET A 37 4.74 -0.48 3.71
CA MET A 37 4.83 0.43 2.57
C MET A 37 5.53 -0.22 1.37
N TYR A 38 4.91 -1.25 0.81
CA TYR A 38 5.37 -1.92 -0.40
C TYR A 38 4.30 -1.88 -1.50
N PHE A 39 4.67 -1.32 -2.65
CA PHE A 39 3.78 -1.06 -3.80
C PHE A 39 3.65 -2.28 -4.73
N GLY A 40 4.22 -3.43 -4.32
CA GLY A 40 4.23 -4.64 -5.13
C GLY A 40 5.37 -4.67 -6.14
N LEU A 41 5.29 -5.60 -7.07
CA LEU A 41 6.34 -5.80 -8.08
C LEU A 41 6.24 -4.68 -9.12
N MET A 42 7.30 -3.88 -9.19
CA MET A 42 7.42 -2.72 -10.08
C MET A 42 8.41 -2.99 -11.20
N GLY A 43 8.20 -2.35 -12.35
CA GLY A 43 9.09 -2.46 -13.51
C GLY A 43 8.38 -2.89 -14.78
N ASP A 44 9.14 -3.03 -15.86
CA ASP A 44 8.59 -3.39 -17.16
C ASP A 44 7.98 -4.80 -17.12
N GLY A 45 6.82 -4.96 -17.76
CA GLY A 45 6.05 -6.21 -17.78
C GLY A 45 5.30 -6.55 -16.49
N GLN A 46 5.33 -5.72 -15.44
CA GLN A 46 4.55 -5.99 -14.22
C GLN A 46 3.07 -5.60 -14.39
N PRO A 47 2.13 -6.53 -14.12
CA PRO A 47 0.73 -6.38 -14.50
C PRO A 47 -0.09 -5.50 -13.55
N ILE A 48 0.39 -5.23 -12.32
CA ILE A 48 -0.33 -4.40 -11.34
C ILE A 48 -0.45 -2.94 -11.79
N GLY A 49 0.52 -2.46 -12.56
CA GLY A 49 0.44 -1.22 -13.32
C GLY A 49 0.11 0.01 -12.48
N ARG A 50 -1.15 0.46 -12.54
CA ARG A 50 -1.65 1.69 -11.91
C ARG A 50 -2.45 1.46 -10.62
N TYR A 51 -2.46 0.22 -10.13
CA TYR A 51 -3.18 -0.18 -8.93
C TYR A 51 -2.22 -0.52 -7.77
N ASP A 52 -0.94 -0.23 -7.96
CA ASP A 52 0.17 -0.47 -7.03
C ASP A 52 0.02 0.35 -5.73
N ASP A 53 -0.38 1.62 -5.86
CA ASP A 53 -0.61 2.49 -4.72
C ASP A 53 -1.89 2.11 -3.96
N MET A 54 -2.97 1.77 -4.67
CA MET A 54 -4.19 1.22 -4.07
C MET A 54 -3.89 -0.07 -3.30
N TRP A 55 -3.10 -0.97 -3.88
CA TRP A 55 -2.67 -2.22 -3.23
C TRP A 55 -1.90 -1.96 -1.93
N ALA A 56 -0.85 -1.13 -1.98
CA ALA A 56 -0.11 -0.74 -0.77
C ALA A 56 -1.04 -0.12 0.29
N GLY A 57 -2.04 0.62 -0.17
CA GLY A 57 -3.02 1.30 0.67
C GLY A 57 -3.91 0.34 1.41
N TRP A 58 -4.41 -0.68 0.72
CA TRP A 58 -5.26 -1.70 1.32
C TRP A 58 -4.49 -2.61 2.27
N CYS A 59 -3.27 -3.02 1.91
CA CYS A 59 -2.39 -3.74 2.81
C CYS A 59 -2.15 -2.95 4.10
N THR A 60 -1.75 -1.69 3.97
CA THR A 60 -1.55 -0.78 5.11
C THR A 60 -2.84 -0.64 5.92
N LYS A 61 -3.98 -0.45 5.25
CA LYS A 61 -5.26 -0.19 5.93
C LYS A 61 -5.67 -1.32 6.84
N VAL A 62 -5.62 -2.55 6.33
CA VAL A 62 -5.98 -3.74 7.10
C VAL A 62 -5.07 -3.91 8.31
N ILE A 63 -3.77 -3.67 8.15
CA ILE A 63 -2.80 -3.78 9.23
C ILE A 63 -3.02 -2.68 10.29
N CYS A 64 -3.20 -1.44 9.86
CA CYS A 64 -3.52 -0.34 10.76
C CYS A 64 -4.81 -0.59 11.53
N ASP A 65 -5.87 -1.08 10.88
CA ASP A 65 -7.13 -1.41 11.55
C ASP A 65 -6.98 -2.51 12.60
N HIS A 66 -6.11 -3.49 12.34
CA HIS A 66 -5.77 -4.55 13.27
C HIS A 66 -4.97 -4.04 14.47
N LEU A 67 -3.97 -3.19 14.23
CA LEU A 67 -3.09 -2.63 15.25
C LEU A 67 -3.66 -1.38 15.96
N GLY A 68 -4.82 -0.89 15.54
CA GLY A 68 -5.46 0.31 16.11
C GLY A 68 -4.79 1.62 15.70
N LEU A 69 -4.13 1.65 14.54
CA LEU A 69 -3.47 2.83 13.98
C LEU A 69 -4.42 3.61 13.06
N GLY A 70 -4.30 4.94 13.07
CA GLY A 70 -5.15 5.82 12.27
C GLY A 70 -4.57 6.12 10.89
N LEU A 71 -5.43 6.17 9.86
CA LEU A 71 -5.10 6.75 8.57
C LEU A 71 -5.94 8.00 8.31
N LYS A 72 -5.34 8.94 7.60
CA LYS A 72 -5.95 10.20 7.20
C LYS A 72 -5.84 10.37 5.70
N THR A 73 -6.89 10.92 5.11
CA THR A 73 -6.94 11.34 3.70
C THR A 73 -7.36 12.80 3.63
N GLY A 74 -7.07 13.47 2.52
CA GLY A 74 -7.43 14.86 2.31
C GLY A 74 -7.67 15.17 0.85
N LEU A 75 -7.99 16.43 0.54
CA LEU A 75 -8.22 16.84 -0.84
C LEU A 75 -6.93 16.76 -1.65
N PRO A 76 -7.02 16.47 -2.96
CA PRO A 76 -5.86 16.49 -3.84
C PRO A 76 -5.20 17.88 -3.85
N TYR A 77 -3.89 17.90 -3.64
CA TYR A 77 -3.07 19.13 -3.60
C TYR A 77 -2.51 19.50 -4.97
N ILE A 78 -2.36 18.50 -5.85
CA ILE A 78 -1.67 18.62 -7.12
C ILE A 78 -2.68 18.37 -8.23
N TYR A 79 -2.82 19.34 -9.13
CA TYR A 79 -3.47 19.10 -10.41
C TYR A 79 -2.48 18.45 -11.37
N HIS A 80 -2.70 17.16 -11.67
CA HIS A 80 -1.84 16.40 -12.55
C HIS A 80 -2.50 16.23 -13.92
N SER A 81 -2.11 17.08 -14.89
CA SER A 81 -2.50 16.92 -16.29
C SER A 81 -1.51 16.01 -17.02
N LYS A 82 -1.81 14.71 -17.10
CA LYS A 82 -1.01 13.76 -17.89
C LYS A 82 -1.44 13.79 -19.36
N ALA A 83 -0.48 13.91 -20.27
CA ALA A 83 -0.68 13.48 -21.65
C ALA A 83 -0.83 11.96 -21.63
N SER A 84 -2.04 11.45 -21.86
CA SER A 84 -2.30 10.01 -21.81
C SER A 84 -3.22 9.59 -22.94
N ASN A 85 -3.00 8.38 -23.45
CA ASN A 85 -3.86 7.77 -24.45
C ASN A 85 -4.85 6.82 -23.74
N PRO A 86 -6.17 7.07 -23.81
CA PRO A 86 -7.16 6.27 -23.10
C PRO A 86 -7.11 4.78 -23.41
N PHE A 87 -6.88 4.39 -24.67
CA PHE A 87 -6.85 2.99 -25.09
C PHE A 87 -5.59 2.26 -24.63
N VAL A 88 -4.44 2.94 -24.63
CA VAL A 88 -3.20 2.39 -24.07
C VAL A 88 -3.33 2.20 -22.56
N ASN A 89 -3.97 3.15 -21.87
CA ASN A 89 -4.23 3.02 -20.44
C ASN A 89 -5.17 1.84 -20.15
N LEU A 90 -6.28 1.73 -20.88
CA LEU A 90 -7.23 0.63 -20.71
C LEU A 90 -6.54 -0.73 -20.89
N LYS A 91 -5.69 -0.89 -21.90
CA LYS A 91 -4.94 -2.14 -22.10
C LYS A 91 -4.01 -2.47 -20.93
N LYS A 92 -3.39 -1.45 -20.33
CA LYS A 92 -2.51 -1.61 -19.15
C LYS A 92 -3.30 -1.88 -17.86
N GLU A 93 -4.51 -1.34 -17.76
CA GLU A 93 -5.36 -1.42 -16.56
C GLU A 93 -6.30 -2.63 -16.58
N TYR A 94 -6.52 -3.26 -17.74
CA TYR A 94 -7.54 -4.30 -17.95
C TYR A 94 -7.50 -5.43 -16.91
N ASN A 95 -6.32 -6.02 -16.67
CA ASN A 95 -6.18 -7.09 -15.67
C ASN A 95 -6.51 -6.59 -14.26
N GLY A 96 -6.09 -5.38 -13.91
CA GLY A 96 -6.36 -4.79 -12.61
C GLY A 96 -7.84 -4.46 -12.38
N ILE A 97 -8.61 -4.14 -13.44
CA ILE A 97 -10.07 -3.99 -13.34
C ILE A 97 -10.70 -5.33 -12.92
N PHE A 98 -10.33 -6.42 -13.60
CA PHE A 98 -10.84 -7.76 -13.27
C PHE A 98 -10.40 -8.22 -11.88
N TRP A 99 -9.12 -8.02 -11.52
CA TRP A 99 -8.60 -8.43 -10.22
C TRP A 99 -9.26 -7.71 -9.05
N GLN A 100 -9.72 -6.46 -9.23
CA GLN A 100 -10.36 -5.70 -8.16
C GLN A 100 -11.68 -6.31 -7.68
N GLU A 101 -12.42 -6.98 -8.56
CA GLU A 101 -13.65 -7.69 -8.19
C GLU A 101 -13.41 -8.74 -7.10
N GLU A 102 -12.20 -9.30 -7.05
CA GLU A 102 -11.80 -10.28 -6.03
C GLU A 102 -10.94 -9.65 -4.92
N CYS A 103 -10.06 -8.70 -5.26
CA CYS A 103 -9.16 -8.07 -4.29
C CYS A 103 -9.92 -7.21 -3.27
N ILE A 104 -10.94 -6.45 -3.69
CA ILE A 104 -11.69 -5.57 -2.79
C ILE A 104 -12.45 -6.40 -1.75
N PRO A 105 -13.26 -7.41 -2.11
CA PRO A 105 -13.90 -8.28 -1.13
C PRO A 105 -12.88 -9.02 -0.26
N PHE A 106 -11.74 -9.45 -0.80
CA PHE A 106 -10.67 -10.02 -0.01
C PHE A 106 -10.22 -9.07 1.10
N PHE A 107 -9.77 -7.85 0.76
CA PHE A 107 -9.28 -6.87 1.75
C PHE A 107 -10.35 -6.42 2.74
N GLN A 108 -11.62 -6.34 2.33
CA GLN A 108 -12.74 -6.05 3.24
C GLN A 108 -12.97 -7.15 4.29
N ASN A 109 -12.57 -8.39 3.99
CA ASN A 109 -12.79 -9.56 4.85
C ASN A 109 -11.51 -10.14 5.46
N VAL A 110 -10.32 -9.56 5.21
CA VAL A 110 -9.09 -10.02 5.85
C VAL A 110 -9.22 -9.90 7.36
N ALA A 111 -8.98 -11.02 8.04
CA ALA A 111 -8.85 -11.08 9.48
C ALA A 111 -7.43 -11.52 9.82
N LEU A 112 -6.70 -10.69 10.56
CA LEU A 112 -5.37 -11.01 11.06
C LEU A 112 -5.48 -11.63 12.47
N PRO A 113 -4.73 -12.70 12.76
CA PRO A 113 -4.64 -13.32 14.09
C PRO A 113 -4.21 -12.35 15.17
N LYS A 114 -4.72 -12.51 16.41
CA LYS A 114 -4.43 -11.59 17.54
C LYS A 114 -2.97 -11.56 17.97
N ASP A 115 -2.19 -12.59 17.64
CA ASP A 115 -0.76 -12.70 17.90
C ASP A 115 0.11 -11.96 16.87
N CYS A 116 -0.49 -11.43 15.80
CA CYS A 116 0.14 -10.51 14.87
C CYS A 116 0.25 -9.09 15.48
N THR A 117 1.13 -8.94 16.48
CA THR A 117 1.27 -7.69 17.26
C THR A 117 2.24 -6.66 16.67
N SER A 118 2.85 -6.94 15.51
CA SER A 118 3.74 -6.02 14.79
C SER A 118 3.37 -5.92 13.32
N VAL A 119 3.77 -4.83 12.66
CA VAL A 119 3.52 -4.61 11.23
C VAL A 119 4.13 -5.74 10.40
N GLN A 120 5.35 -6.16 10.71
CA GLN A 120 6.05 -7.26 10.04
C GLN A 120 5.24 -8.56 10.13
N LYS A 121 4.80 -8.95 11.34
CA LYS A 121 3.99 -10.15 11.54
C LYS A 121 2.66 -10.07 10.77
N CYS A 122 1.99 -8.93 10.85
CA CYS A 122 0.76 -8.69 10.11
C CYS A 122 0.98 -8.81 8.59
N TYR A 123 2.06 -8.23 8.07
CA TYR A 123 2.36 -8.22 6.65
C TYR A 123 2.75 -9.62 6.12
N LEU A 124 3.52 -10.38 6.91
CA LEU A 124 3.85 -11.78 6.60
C LEU A 124 2.61 -12.67 6.61
N GLU A 125 1.71 -12.48 7.57
CA GLU A 125 0.45 -13.22 7.59
C GLU A 125 -0.46 -12.84 6.42
N LEU A 126 -0.55 -11.54 6.10
CA LEU A 126 -1.27 -11.06 4.94
C LEU A 126 -0.69 -11.67 3.64
N ALA A 127 0.63 -11.77 3.50
CA ALA A 127 1.26 -12.39 2.35
C ALA A 127 0.80 -13.85 2.17
N LYS A 128 0.75 -14.65 3.24
CA LYS A 128 0.20 -16.02 3.18
C LYS A 128 -1.24 -16.05 2.69
N GLN A 129 -2.09 -15.15 3.20
CA GLN A 129 -3.49 -15.06 2.77
C GLN A 129 -3.62 -14.64 1.31
N VAL A 130 -2.79 -13.70 0.85
CA VAL A 130 -2.70 -13.30 -0.57
C VAL A 130 -2.36 -14.51 -1.44
N LYS A 131 -1.38 -15.33 -1.06
CA LYS A 131 -1.00 -16.54 -1.79
C LYS A 131 -2.14 -17.56 -1.88
N ASP A 132 -2.82 -17.85 -0.76
CA ASP A 132 -3.91 -18.83 -0.73
C ASP A 132 -5.19 -18.35 -1.44
N LYS A 133 -5.56 -17.08 -1.25
CA LYS A 133 -6.82 -16.54 -1.77
C LYS A 133 -6.66 -15.98 -3.18
N LEU A 134 -5.74 -15.04 -3.36
CA LEU A 134 -5.58 -14.32 -4.63
C LEU A 134 -4.68 -15.06 -5.62
N GLY A 135 -3.81 -15.96 -5.15
CA GLY A 135 -2.99 -16.82 -6.03
C GLY A 135 -3.80 -17.72 -6.97
N LYS A 136 -5.09 -17.95 -6.66
CA LYS A 136 -6.02 -18.69 -7.53
C LYS A 136 -6.54 -17.86 -8.71
N ILE A 137 -6.46 -16.54 -8.61
CA ILE A 137 -6.91 -15.60 -9.63
C ILE A 137 -5.84 -15.46 -10.71
N ASP A 138 -4.60 -15.25 -10.29
CA ASP A 138 -3.46 -15.07 -11.19
C ASP A 138 -2.14 -15.45 -10.51
N VAL A 139 -1.23 -16.04 -11.29
CA VAL A 139 0.13 -16.42 -10.84
C VAL A 139 0.94 -15.22 -10.34
N TYR A 140 0.59 -14.01 -10.78
CA TYR A 140 1.15 -12.76 -10.27
C TYR A 140 1.04 -12.68 -8.75
N PHE A 141 -0.10 -13.03 -8.14
CA PHE A 141 -0.29 -12.93 -6.69
C PHE A 141 0.55 -13.95 -5.92
N VAL A 142 0.87 -15.10 -6.52
CA VAL A 142 1.81 -16.07 -5.96
C VAL A 142 3.21 -15.44 -5.87
N LYS A 143 3.68 -14.85 -6.98
CA LYS A 143 4.98 -14.16 -7.03
C LYS A 143 5.00 -12.93 -6.12
N LEU A 144 3.91 -12.18 -6.07
CA LEU A 144 3.76 -11.01 -5.22
C LEU A 144 3.84 -11.39 -3.75
N SER A 145 3.20 -12.49 -3.33
CA SER A 145 3.32 -12.99 -1.96
C SER A 145 4.76 -13.32 -1.59
N ASP A 146 5.52 -13.97 -2.48
CA ASP A 146 6.92 -14.28 -2.22
C ASP A 146 7.73 -12.97 -2.08
N ALA A 147 7.47 -12.00 -2.96
CA ALA A 147 8.10 -10.68 -2.88
C ALA A 147 7.70 -9.88 -1.63
N MET A 148 6.48 -10.03 -1.13
CA MET A 148 6.04 -9.42 0.13
C MET A 148 6.83 -9.96 1.33
N ILE A 149 7.16 -11.24 1.33
CA ILE A 149 8.00 -11.86 2.36
C ILE A 149 9.43 -11.32 2.25
N THR A 150 10.01 -11.36 1.05
CA THR A 150 11.35 -10.81 0.78
C THR A 150 11.47 -9.33 1.14
N TRP A 151 10.41 -8.54 0.94
CA TRP A 151 10.37 -7.15 1.36
C TRP A 151 10.57 -6.99 2.88
N ILE A 152 9.89 -7.82 3.69
CA ILE A 152 10.04 -7.78 5.14
C ILE A 152 11.43 -8.24 5.57
N GLU A 153 11.97 -9.29 4.95
CA GLU A 153 13.34 -9.75 5.21
C GLU A 153 14.37 -8.65 4.92
N ALA A 154 14.27 -7.99 3.76
CA ALA A 154 15.14 -6.88 3.39
C ALA A 154 14.96 -5.67 4.33
N TRP A 155 13.72 -5.39 4.73
CA TRP A 155 13.44 -4.34 5.71
C TRP A 155 14.12 -4.63 7.05
N GLU A 156 14.00 -5.86 7.56
CA GLU A 156 14.63 -6.26 8.82
C GLU A 156 16.16 -6.20 8.72
N GLU A 157 16.75 -6.70 7.64
CA GLU A 157 18.19 -6.63 7.40
C GLU A 157 18.70 -5.18 7.46
N LEU A 158 18.05 -4.27 6.74
CA LEU A 158 18.43 -2.86 6.67
C LEU A 158 18.21 -2.09 7.99
N ASN A 159 17.29 -2.53 8.86
CA ASN A 159 16.96 -1.85 10.11
C ASN A 159 17.40 -2.64 11.36
N SER A 160 18.16 -3.73 11.21
CA SER A 160 18.69 -4.57 12.30
C SER A 160 19.86 -3.93 13.08
N SER A 161 20.46 -2.88 12.53
CA SER A 161 21.49 -2.07 13.20
C SER A 161 20.85 -0.88 13.93
N PRO A 162 21.37 -0.44 15.10
CA PRO A 162 20.92 0.80 15.70
C PRO A 162 21.25 1.94 14.73
N SER A 163 20.24 2.42 13.99
CA SER A 163 20.38 3.60 13.17
C SER A 163 20.68 4.76 14.11
N ALA A 164 21.90 5.30 14.04
CA ALA A 164 22.18 6.61 14.61
C ALA A 164 21.16 7.57 13.98
N ALA A 165 20.24 8.09 14.79
CA ALA A 165 19.22 9.03 14.35
C ALA A 165 19.88 10.14 13.55
N ILE A 166 19.67 10.15 12.22
CA ILE A 166 20.12 11.24 11.39
C ILE A 166 19.22 12.42 11.76
N PRO A 167 19.74 13.50 12.35
CA PRO A 167 18.91 14.63 12.75
C PRO A 167 18.16 15.13 11.51
N ASN A 168 16.83 15.24 11.63
CA ASN A 168 16.00 15.83 10.59
C ASN A 168 16.65 17.13 10.14
N GLY A 169 16.98 17.21 8.85
CA GLY A 169 17.59 18.40 8.26
C GLY A 169 16.78 19.63 8.63
N LYS A 170 17.47 20.73 8.98
CA LYS A 170 16.83 21.98 9.39
C LYS A 170 15.70 22.33 8.41
N ALA A 171 14.49 22.52 8.94
CA ALA A 171 13.38 23.07 8.18
C ALA A 171 13.85 24.35 7.47
N LYS A 172 13.67 24.40 6.16
CA LYS A 172 13.89 25.61 5.35
C LYS A 172 12.68 26.53 5.45
#